data_AF-A0A2V6Z835-F1
#
_entry.id   AF-A0A2V6Z835-F1
#
_cell.length_a   1.000
_cell.length_b   1.000
_cell.length_c   1.000
_cell.angle_alpha   90.00
_cell.angle_beta   90.00
_cell.angle_gamma   90.00
#
_symmetry.space_group_name_H-M   'P 1'
#
loop_
_entity.id
_entity.type
_entity.pdbx_description
1 polymer ?
#
loop_
_entity_poly.entity_id
_entity_poly.type
_entity_poly.pdbx_seq_one_letter_code
_entity_poly.pdbx_strand_id
1 'polypeptide(L)' 'MEKARNFLEVGGRTSRPRSNVTSSRTSGHPDGYNLGVNVGEGAGQTVGPAHLHLIPRYRGDVDDPRGGIRWILPAKAPY' A
#
# COMPACT_ATOMS: atom_id res chain seq x y z
N MET A 1 -12.00 -22.36 4.49
CA MET A 1 -10.65 -22.49 5.08
C MET A 1 -9.71 -21.99 3.99
N GLU A 2 -8.92 -20.94 4.12
CA GLU A 2 -8.12 -20.43 5.24
C GLU A 2 -7.86 -18.93 4.98
N LYS A 3 -8.00 -18.11 6.03
CA LYS A 3 -7.85 -16.65 5.98
C LYS A 3 -6.37 -16.35 6.25
N ALA A 4 -5.62 -15.91 5.23
CA ALA A 4 -4.21 -15.54 5.39
C ALA A 4 -4.09 -14.33 6.34
N ARG A 5 -3.66 -14.60 7.57
CA ARG A 5 -3.34 -13.63 8.61
C ARG A 5 -1.91 -13.15 8.39
N ASN A 6 -1.73 -11.90 7.97
CA ASN A 6 -0.45 -11.23 8.09
C ASN A 6 -0.33 -10.68 9.52
N PHE A 7 0.13 -11.53 10.43
CA PHE A 7 0.62 -11.16 11.74
C PHE A 7 2.12 -10.90 11.61
N LEU A 8 2.59 -9.69 11.91
CA LEU A 8 4.02 -9.42 12.09
C LEU A 8 4.30 -9.41 13.59
N GLU A 9 4.73 -10.55 14.12
CA GLU A 9 5.43 -10.64 15.40
C GLU A 9 6.84 -10.08 15.21
N VAL A 10 7.21 -9.10 16.04
CA VAL A 10 8.56 -8.55 16.11
C VAL A 10 9.38 -9.46 17.03
N GLY A 11 10.23 -10.30 16.46
CA GLY A 11 11.27 -11.00 17.22
C GLY A 11 11.63 -12.38 16.70
N GLY A 12 12.44 -12.45 15.64
CA GLY A 12 13.00 -13.73 15.19
C GLY A 12 13.63 -13.61 13.81
N ARG A 13 14.95 -13.80 13.75
CA ARG A 13 15.73 -13.76 12.51
C ARG A 13 15.20 -14.82 11.52
N THR A 14 14.47 -14.39 10.50
CA THR A 14 14.37 -15.14 9.24
C THR A 14 14.57 -14.17 8.09
N SER A 15 15.67 -14.35 7.37
CA SER A 15 15.97 -13.61 6.13
C SER A 15 15.03 -14.11 5.03
N ARG A 16 13.84 -13.52 4.93
CA ARG A 16 13.07 -13.58 3.67
C ARG A 16 13.81 -12.74 2.63
N PRO A 17 13.89 -13.17 1.35
CA PRO A 17 14.39 -12.31 0.30
C PRO A 17 13.47 -11.09 0.27
N ARG A 18 14.00 -9.92 0.65
CA ARG A 18 13.34 -8.65 0.32
C ARG A 18 13.27 -8.67 -1.19
N SER A 19 12.05 -8.72 -1.76
CA SER A 19 11.89 -8.25 -3.13
C SER A 19 12.61 -6.91 -3.21
N ASN A 20 13.44 -6.74 -4.22
CA ASN A 20 14.17 -5.50 -4.46
C ASN A 20 13.13 -4.39 -4.72
N VAL A 21 12.58 -3.82 -3.65
CA VAL A 21 12.00 -2.49 -3.68
C VAL A 21 13.20 -1.59 -3.84
N THR A 22 13.61 -1.39 -5.09
CA THR A 22 14.49 -0.32 -5.48
C THR A 22 13.81 0.94 -4.98
N SER A 23 14.20 1.40 -3.79
CA SER A 23 13.78 2.68 -3.26
C SER A 23 14.46 3.73 -4.13
N SER A 24 13.93 3.93 -5.34
CA SER A 24 14.35 5.01 -6.22
C SER A 24 14.02 6.28 -5.46
N ARG A 25 15.08 6.96 -5.04
CA ARG A 25 14.97 8.26 -4.40
C ARG A 25 14.44 9.20 -5.49
N THR A 26 13.13 9.38 -5.55
CA THR A 26 12.47 10.21 -6.55
C THR A 26 12.74 11.67 -6.22
N SER A 27 13.88 12.17 -6.68
CA SER A 27 14.32 13.56 -6.58
C SER A 27 13.53 14.47 -7.53
N GLY A 28 12.20 14.43 -7.46
CA GLY A 28 11.29 15.17 -8.33
C GLY A 28 9.88 15.28 -7.72
N HIS A 29 9.13 16.30 -8.16
CA HIS A 29 7.73 16.47 -7.80
C HIS A 29 6.91 15.25 -8.29
N PRO A 30 6.02 14.68 -7.46
CA PRO A 30 5.13 13.59 -7.90
C PRO A 30 4.26 14.03 -9.08
N ASP A 31 4.04 13.12 -10.03
CA ASP A 31 3.12 13.33 -11.15
C ASP A 31 1.64 13.29 -10.68
N GLY A 32 1.39 12.70 -9.50
CA GLY A 32 0.08 12.65 -8.86
C GLY A 32 0.13 12.05 -7.46
N TYR A 33 -1.04 11.88 -6.84
CA TYR A 33 -1.17 11.26 -5.52
C TYR A 33 -2.41 10.36 -5.45
N ASN A 34 -2.27 9.21 -4.79
CA ASN A 34 -3.42 8.45 -4.29
C ASN A 34 -3.66 8.86 -2.83
N LEU A 35 -4.92 9.12 -2.49
CA LEU A 35 -5.37 9.41 -1.12
C LEU A 35 -6.22 8.26 -0.60
N GLY A 36 -6.06 7.89 0.66
CA GLY A 36 -6.86 6.85 1.31
C GLY A 36 -7.01 7.08 2.81
N VAL A 37 -8.10 6.62 3.40
CA VAL A 37 -8.35 6.68 4.84
C VAL A 37 -9.01 5.38 5.28
N ASN A 38 -8.56 4.84 6.41
CA ASN A 38 -9.20 3.70 7.07
C ASN A 38 -9.91 4.22 8.33
N VAL A 39 -11.21 3.95 8.45
CA VAL A 39 -12.04 4.37 9.59
C VAL A 39 -12.63 3.13 10.26
N GLY A 40 -12.25 2.90 11.50
CA GLY A 40 -12.62 1.75 12.31
C GLY A 40 -11.75 0.51 12.07
N GLU A 41 -11.79 -0.41 13.03
CA GLU A 41 -11.02 -1.67 13.01
C GLU A 41 -11.33 -2.53 11.77
N GLY A 42 -12.61 -2.61 11.39
CA GLY A 42 -13.05 -3.37 10.21
C GLY A 42 -12.48 -2.86 8.88
N ALA A 43 -12.10 -1.58 8.83
CA ALA A 43 -11.39 -0.98 7.69
C ALA A 43 -9.85 -1.09 7.81
N GLY A 44 -9.35 -1.71 8.88
CA GLY A 44 -7.91 -1.84 9.13
C GLY A 44 -7.27 -0.63 9.81
N GLN A 45 -8.04 0.22 10.49
CA GLN A 45 -7.48 1.31 11.29
C GLN A 45 -6.76 0.75 12.53
N THR A 46 -5.44 0.96 12.62
CA THR A 46 -4.62 0.50 13.76
C THR A 46 -4.23 1.63 14.72
N VAL A 47 -4.41 2.89 14.32
CA VAL A 47 -4.11 4.09 15.09
C VAL A 47 -5.41 4.84 15.36
N GLY A 48 -5.71 5.11 16.63
CA GLY A 48 -7.01 5.64 17.08
C GLY A 48 -7.47 6.91 16.37
N PRO A 49 -6.60 7.93 16.22
CA PRO A 49 -6.92 9.09 15.38
C PRO A 49 -7.05 8.73 13.90
N ALA A 50 -8.02 9.37 13.24
CA ALA A 50 -8.12 9.33 11.79
C ALA A 50 -6.84 9.90 11.16
N HIS A 51 -6.28 9.18 10.20
CA HIS A 51 -5.10 9.58 9.46
C HIS A 51 -5.30 9.34 7.97
N LEU A 52 -4.77 10.24 7.16
CA LEU A 52 -4.84 10.16 5.71
C LEU A 52 -3.55 9.52 5.18
N HIS A 53 -3.69 8.45 4.41
CA HIS A 53 -2.62 7.92 3.58
C HIS A 53 -2.47 8.82 2.35
N LEU A 54 -1.29 9.43 2.22
CA LEU A 54 -0.89 10.16 1.02
C LEU A 54 0.21 9.34 0.33
N ILE A 55 -0.07 8.87 -0.88
CA ILE A 55 0.84 8.00 -1.63
C ILE A 55 1.23 8.75 -2.91
N PRO A 56 2.43 9.32 -2.98
CA PRO A 56 2.97 9.93 -4.18
C PRO A 56 3.00 8.93 -5.34
N ARG A 57 2.63 9.39 -6.53
CA ARG A 57 2.63 8.62 -7.77
C ARG A 57 3.57 9.25 -8.78
N TYR A 58 4.29 8.41 -9.50
CA TYR A 58 5.25 8.81 -10.53
C TYR A 58 4.97 8.04 -11.82
N ARG A 59 5.20 8.64 -12.99
CA ARG A 59 5.04 7.93 -14.26
C ARG A 59 5.93 6.68 -14.29
N GLY A 60 5.30 5.52 -14.55
CA GLY A 60 5.98 4.23 -14.60
C GLY A 60 6.21 3.54 -13.25
N ASP A 61 5.69 4.08 -12.13
CA ASP A 61 5.76 3.41 -10.82
C ASP A 61 4.85 2.18 -10.68
N VAL A 62 3.87 2.04 -11.59
CA VAL A 62 2.98 0.90 -11.74
C VAL A 62 2.66 0.71 -13.22
N ASP A 63 2.39 -0.54 -13.62
CA ASP A 63 2.10 -0.89 -15.00
C ASP A 63 0.77 -0.29 -15.51
N ASP A 64 -0.29 -0.34 -14.70
CA ASP A 64 -1.59 0.30 -15.00
C ASP A 64 -2.05 1.18 -13.82
N PRO A 65 -1.96 2.51 -13.94
CA PRO A 65 -2.35 3.43 -12.86
C PRO A 65 -3.87 3.54 -12.70
N ARG A 66 -4.68 3.07 -13.66
CA ARG A 66 -6.14 3.07 -13.55
C ARG A 66 -6.55 2.17 -12.39
N GLY A 67 -7.52 2.61 -11.61
CA GLY A 67 -7.91 1.91 -10.38
C GLY A 67 -7.44 2.57 -9.10
N GLY A 68 -6.26 3.20 -9.11
CA GLY A 68 -5.73 3.90 -7.94
C GLY A 68 -5.70 3.01 -6.69
N ILE A 69 -6.27 3.48 -5.59
CA ILE A 69 -6.31 2.71 -4.32
C ILE A 69 -7.10 1.39 -4.42
N ARG A 70 -7.95 1.22 -5.43
CA ARG A 70 -8.76 -0.01 -5.63
C ARG A 70 -7.94 -1.23 -6.00
N TRP A 71 -6.65 -1.08 -6.32
CA TRP A 71 -5.74 -2.22 -6.48
C TRP A 71 -5.64 -3.10 -5.21
N ILE A 72 -6.13 -2.63 -4.06
CA ILE A 72 -6.34 -3.47 -2.87
C ILE A 72 -7.38 -4.59 -3.08
N LEU A 73 -8.33 -4.39 -4.01
CA LEU A 73 -9.27 -5.38 -4.50
C LEU A 73 -9.12 -5.48 -6.02
N PRO A 74 -8.16 -6.27 -6.53
CA PRO A 74 -7.79 -6.29 -7.94
C PRO A 74 -8.97 -6.49 -8.90
N ALA A 75 -9.94 -7.31 -8.51
CA ALA A 75 -11.16 -7.57 -9.28
C ALA A 75 -12.05 -6.33 -9.53
N LYS A 76 -11.82 -5.22 -8.81
CA LYS A 76 -12.58 -3.96 -8.92
C LYS A 76 -11.70 -2.78 -9.36
N ALA A 77 -10.45 -3.04 -9.75
CA ALA A 77 -9.47 -2.00 -10.02
C ALA A 77 -9.68 -1.31 -11.39
N PRO A 78 -9.83 -2.01 -12.53
CA PRO A 78 -10.11 -1.35 -13.81
C PRO A 78 -11.56 -0.83 -13.84
N TYR A 79 -11.78 0.34 -14.45
CA TYR A 79 -13.11 0.76 -14.94
C TYR A 79 -13.24 0.35 -16.41
#